data_AF-A0A967WXD0-F1
#
_entry.id   AF-A0A967WXD0-F1
#
_cell.length_a   1.000
_cell.length_b   1.000
_cell.length_c   1.000
_cell.angle_alpha   90.00
_cell.angle_beta   90.00
_cell.angle_gamma   90.00
#
_symmetry.space_group_name_H-M   'P 1'
#
loop_
_entity.id
_entity.type
_entity.pdbx_description
1 polymer ?
#
loop_
_entity_poly.entity_id
_entity_poly.type
_entity_poly.pdbx_seq_one_letter_code
_entity_poly.pdbx_strand_id
1 'polypeptide(L)' 'MSHSQDMIFTLYGDYIRHRGGEAWTGSLIELLGLFGLSSQAVRSA' A
#
# COMPACT_ATOMS: atom_id res chain seq x y z
N MET A 1 -1.27 11.71 -10.49
CA MET A 1 -1.21 10.51 -9.63
C MET A 1 -1.72 10.93 -8.27
N SER A 2 -2.60 10.16 -7.62
CA SER A 2 -3.04 10.52 -6.27
C SER A 2 -1.91 10.24 -5.27
N HIS A 3 -1.74 11.06 -4.24
CA HIS A 3 -0.68 10.88 -3.23
C HIS A 3 -0.68 9.47 -2.61
N SER A 4 -1.86 8.84 -2.53
CA SER A 4 -2.07 7.49 -2.01
C SER A 4 -1.45 6.40 -2.89
N GLN A 5 -1.53 6.55 -4.22
CA GLN A 5 -0.95 5.58 -5.17
C GLN A 5 0.57 5.55 -5.06
N ASP A 6 1.22 6.72 -4.97
CA ASP A 6 2.67 6.82 -4.90
C ASP A 6 3.23 6.16 -3.62
N MET A 7 2.54 6.32 -2.49
CA MET A 7 2.89 5.63 -1.23
C MET A 7 2.78 4.10 -1.35
N ILE A 8 1.74 3.60 -1.99
CA ILE A 8 1.51 2.16 -2.18
C ILE A 8 2.62 1.55 -3.04
N PHE A 9 2.97 2.19 -4.16
CA PHE A 9 4.01 1.71 -5.05
C PHE A 9 5.39 1.73 -4.40
N THR A 10 5.70 2.75 -3.59
CA THR A 10 6.96 2.83 -2.83
C THR A 10 7.08 1.66 -1.85
N LEU A 11 6.06 1.42 -1.03
CA LEU A 11 6.05 0.31 -0.06
C LEU A 11 6.12 -1.05 -0.74
N TYR A 12 5.36 -1.26 -1.82
CA TYR A 12 5.36 -2.53 -2.53
C TYR A 12 6.70 -2.79 -3.25
N GLY A 13 7.23 -1.81 -3.95
CA GLY A 13 8.50 -1.92 -4.68
C GLY A 13 9.70 -2.12 -3.77
N ASP A 14 9.89 -1.21 -2.81
CA ASP A 14 11.12 -1.13 -2.01
C ASP A 14 11.16 -2.18 -0.89
N TYR A 15 10.01 -2.60 -0.38
CA TYR A 15 9.94 -3.44 0.82
C TYR A 15 9.41 -4.85 0.59
N ILE A 16 8.37 -5.02 -0.25
CA ILE A 16 7.71 -6.31 -0.44
C ILE A 16 8.37 -7.09 -1.58
N ARG A 17 8.44 -6.48 -2.78
CA ARG A 17 9.05 -7.10 -3.96
C ARG A 17 10.55 -7.31 -3.79
N HIS A 18 11.27 -6.33 -3.27
CA HIS A 18 12.72 -6.42 -3.06
C HIS A 18 13.13 -7.58 -2.13
N ARG A 19 12.26 -7.94 -1.18
CA ARG A 19 12.52 -9.04 -0.22
C ARG A 19 11.88 -10.38 -0.61
N GLY A 20 11.29 -10.46 -1.81
CA GLY A 20 10.70 -11.70 -2.34
C GLY A 20 9.42 -12.14 -1.60
N GLY A 21 8.71 -11.21 -0.95
CA GLY A 21 7.49 -11.49 -0.21
C GLY A 21 6.21 -11.22 -1.00
N GLU A 22 5.11 -11.83 -0.57
CA GLU A 22 3.75 -11.45 -0.98
C GLU A 22 3.12 -10.60 0.12
N ALA A 23 2.36 -9.58 -0.26
CA ALA A 23 1.61 -8.75 0.69
C ALA A 23 0.11 -8.96 0.50
N TRP A 24 -0.57 -9.29 1.59
CA TRP A 24 -2.00 -9.40 1.60
C TRP A 24 -2.66 -8.02 1.54
N THR A 25 -3.66 -7.85 0.68
CA THR A 25 -4.37 -6.57 0.52
C THR A 25 -5.00 -6.08 1.83
N GLY A 26 -5.44 -6.98 2.70
CA GLY A 26 -5.95 -6.62 4.03
C GLY A 26 -4.89 -5.95 4.90
N SER A 27 -3.67 -6.51 4.93
CA SER A 27 -2.56 -5.96 5.71
C SER A 27 -2.08 -4.61 5.18
N LEU A 28 -2.15 -4.39 3.86
CA LEU A 28 -1.86 -3.09 3.26
C LEU A 28 -2.92 -2.04 3.63
N ILE A 29 -4.21 -2.40 3.64
CA ILE A 29 -5.28 -1.48 4.06
C ILE A 29 -5.10 -1.08 5.53
N GLU A 30 -4.78 -2.03 6.42
CA GLU A 30 -4.54 -1.74 7.83
C GLU A 30 -3.33 -0.81 8.02
N LEU A 31 -2.21 -1.13 7.37
CA LEU A 31 -0.99 -0.31 7.42
C LEU A 31 -1.25 1.12 6.91
N LEU A 32 -1.91 1.26 5.77
CA LEU A 32 -2.17 2.54 5.15
C LEU A 32 -3.28 3.33 5.86
N GLY A 33 -4.16 2.64 6.57
CA GLY A 33 -5.11 3.25 7.51
C GLY A 33 -4.40 4.01 8.63
N LEU A 34 -3.21 3.58 9.07
CA LEU A 34 -2.39 4.31 10.05
C LEU A 34 -1.92 5.68 9.52
N PHE A 35 -1.88 5.85 8.20
CA PHE A 35 -1.53 7.10 7.52
C PHE A 35 -2.77 7.92 7.10
N GLY A 36 -3.97 7.53 7.54
CA GLY A 36 -5.22 8.22 7.24
C GLY A 36 -5.84 7.89 5.88
N LEU A 37 -5.34 6.86 5.18
CA LEU A 37 -5.89 6.43 3.91
C LEU A 37 -7.14 5.58 4.11
N SER A 38 -8.20 5.89 3.36
CA SER A 38 -9.41 5.07 3.36
C SER A 38 -9.15 3.75 2.64
N SER A 39 -9.86 2.70 3.05
CA SER A 39 -9.79 1.40 2.38
C SER A 39 -10.16 1.48 0.89
N GLN A 40 -11.04 2.41 0.51
CA GLN A 40 -11.39 2.67 -0.88
C GLN A 40 -10.21 3.27 -1.66
N ALA A 41 -9.51 4.25 -1.09
CA ALA A 41 -8.33 4.85 -1.72
C ALA A 41 -7.21 3.84 -1.96
N VAL A 42 -7.04 2.85 -1.05
CA VAL A 42 -6.06 1.77 -1.21
C VAL A 42 -6.46 0.78 -2.30
N ARG A 43 -7.76 0.53 -2.49
CA ARG A 43 -8.27 -0.44 -3.49
C ARG A 43 -8.39 0.13 -4.90
N SER A 44 -8.54 1.45 -5.04
CA SER A 44 -8.63 2.14 -6.33
C SER A 44 -7.28 2.57 -6.89
N ALA A 45 -6.21 2.31 -6.13
CA ALA A 45 -4.84 2.67 -6.47
C ALA A 45 -4.25 1.74 -7.54
#